data_AF-A0A2G5L3R4-F1
#
_entry.id   AF-A0A2G5L3R4-F1
#
_cell.length_a   1.000
_cell.length_b   1.000
_cell.length_c   1.000
_cell.angle_alpha   90.00
_cell.angle_beta   90.00
_cell.angle_gamma   90.00
#
_symmetry.space_group_name_H-M   'P 1'
#
loop_
_entity.id
_entity.type
_entity.pdbx_description
1 polymer ?
#
loop_
_entity_poly.entity_id
_entity_poly.type
_entity_poly.pdbx_seq_one_letter_code
_entity_poly.pdbx_strand_id
1 'polypeptide(L)'
;MKPIAKIVGIVLFMLLSQLEGVYATIPTGETKLGLFIRDDFDEFTVEEYASFEARYIDMLAKLKEKDEMIQSDEVFLKHLFYKVHRKFLKVYEKQALFSEIFQQSGKYDCVTGSALLALFLDDLGYKYHVVEMDYHVFLIVESEGKEFLMEATDPLNGFSADAKEIEERSEIVRMDAKRINEELALAGVSSDFSMGKPNKVSIIENYVGMKELAGLHYYNQSLKAFNAEDLRTAYQYIVIAQGIYPSKRIKNASSFIFAMAFSN
;
A
#
# COMPACT_ATOMS: atom_id res chain seq x y z
N MET A 1 -20.31 -14.89 39.69
CA MET A 1 -18.87 -15.22 39.78
C MET A 1 -18.39 -15.75 38.43
N LYS A 2 -17.84 -14.86 37.60
CA LYS A 2 -17.01 -15.13 36.41
C LYS A 2 -16.00 -13.98 36.42
N PRO A 3 -14.68 -14.23 36.55
CA PRO A 3 -13.87 -14.58 35.38
C PRO A 3 -12.62 -15.43 35.74
N ILE A 4 -12.60 -16.71 35.39
CA ILE A 4 -11.35 -17.53 35.44
C ILE A 4 -10.88 -17.89 34.02
N ALA A 5 -11.76 -17.82 33.01
CA ALA A 5 -11.42 -18.20 31.64
C ALA A 5 -10.52 -17.22 30.86
N LYS A 6 -10.43 -15.94 31.26
CA LYS A 6 -9.58 -14.95 30.56
C LYS A 6 -8.10 -14.96 30.99
N ILE A 7 -7.78 -15.55 32.14
CA ILE A 7 -6.41 -15.60 32.66
C ILE A 7 -5.65 -16.81 32.10
N VAL A 8 -6.35 -17.90 31.77
CA VAL A 8 -5.72 -19.13 31.26
C VAL A 8 -5.13 -18.93 29.85
N GLY A 9 -5.74 -18.12 28.99
CA GLY A 9 -5.22 -17.86 27.63
C GLY A 9 -3.93 -17.02 27.59
N ILE A 10 -3.80 -16.04 28.50
CA ILE A 10 -2.61 -15.16 28.56
C ILE A 10 -1.43 -15.90 29.20
N VAL A 11 -1.71 -16.74 30.20
CA VAL A 11 -0.68 -17.55 30.88
C VAL A 11 -0.18 -18.68 29.95
N LEU A 12 -1.02 -19.23 29.06
CA LEU A 12 -0.58 -20.25 28.11
C LEU A 12 0.36 -19.69 27.02
N PHE A 13 0.16 -18.44 26.58
CA PHE A 13 1.07 -17.77 25.64
C PHE A 13 2.41 -17.41 26.28
N MET A 14 2.42 -17.02 27.56
CA MET A 14 3.66 -16.77 28.33
C MET A 14 4.40 -18.05 28.74
N LEU A 15 3.73 -19.18 28.91
CA LEU A 15 4.38 -20.46 29.21
C LEU A 15 4.97 -21.14 27.97
N LEU A 16 4.38 -20.91 26.79
CA LEU A 16 4.96 -21.36 25.52
C LEU A 16 6.20 -20.54 25.11
N SER A 17 6.32 -19.29 25.54
CA SER A 17 7.51 -18.47 25.26
C SER A 17 8.71 -18.75 26.18
N GLN A 18 8.55 -19.57 27.24
CA GLN A 18 9.63 -19.88 28.18
C GLN A 18 10.25 -21.28 28.01
N LEU A 19 9.76 -22.11 27.07
CA LEU A 19 10.21 -23.50 26.96
C LEU A 19 11.11 -23.83 25.77
N GLU A 20 11.36 -22.90 24.85
CA GLU A 20 12.40 -23.08 23.84
C GLU A 20 13.16 -21.78 23.66
N GLY A 21 14.49 -21.85 23.82
CA GLY A 21 15.42 -20.76 23.53
C GLY A 21 15.46 -20.45 22.04
N VAL A 22 14.37 -19.86 21.54
CA VAL A 22 14.29 -19.26 20.24
C VAL A 22 14.79 -17.83 20.44
N TYR A 23 16.03 -17.57 20.01
CA TYR A 23 16.39 -16.23 19.56
C TYR A 23 15.22 -15.76 18.70
N ALA A 24 14.47 -14.76 19.16
CA ALA A 24 13.37 -14.18 18.41
C ALA A 24 13.94 -13.79 17.05
N THR A 25 13.69 -14.64 16.05
CA THR A 25 14.11 -14.38 14.70
C THR A 25 13.37 -13.12 14.31
N ILE A 26 14.12 -12.04 14.12
CA ILE A 26 13.62 -10.84 13.45
C ILE A 26 12.87 -11.37 12.22
N PRO A 27 11.59 -11.02 12.04
CA PRO A 27 10.82 -11.45 10.88
C PRO A 27 11.64 -11.14 9.63
N THR A 28 12.08 -12.17 8.93
CA THR A 28 13.11 -12.14 7.89
C THR A 28 12.66 -11.42 6.60
N GLY A 29 11.62 -10.58 6.67
CA GLY A 29 10.90 -10.07 5.51
C GLY A 29 10.00 -11.12 4.84
N GLU A 30 9.77 -12.27 5.48
CA GLU A 30 8.99 -13.38 4.90
C GLU A 30 7.46 -13.20 5.02
N THR A 31 6.98 -12.25 5.82
CA THR A 31 5.54 -11.94 5.90
C THR A 31 5.15 -10.92 4.85
N LYS A 32 3.88 -10.94 4.40
CA LYS A 32 3.39 -9.98 3.40
C LYS A 32 3.47 -8.53 3.90
N LEU A 33 3.38 -8.30 5.21
CA LEU A 33 3.64 -7.00 5.85
C LEU A 33 5.11 -6.61 5.76
N GLY A 34 6.02 -7.58 5.90
CA GLY A 34 7.46 -7.39 5.74
C GLY A 34 7.88 -6.83 4.37
N LEU A 35 7.06 -6.99 3.32
CA LEU A 35 7.30 -6.36 2.02
C LEU A 35 7.24 -4.83 2.06
N PHE A 36 6.49 -4.24 2.99
CA PHE A 36 6.25 -2.80 3.08
C PHE A 36 6.97 -2.14 4.26
N ILE A 37 7.44 -2.93 5.24
CA ILE A 37 8.04 -2.44 6.49
C ILE A 37 9.56 -2.75 6.52
N ARG A 38 10.12 -3.29 5.42
CA ARG A 38 11.48 -3.89 5.40
C ARG A 38 12.60 -2.93 5.79
N ASP A 39 12.43 -1.64 5.66
CA ASP A 39 13.47 -0.66 6.00
C ASP A 39 13.15 0.12 7.28
N ASP A 40 11.95 -0.07 7.84
CA ASP A 40 11.60 0.50 9.14
C ASP A 40 12.18 -0.33 10.30
N PHE A 41 12.86 -1.45 10.02
CA PHE A 41 13.37 -2.37 11.04
C PHE A 41 14.44 -1.76 11.94
N ASP A 42 15.15 -0.73 11.48
CA ASP A 42 16.10 0.01 12.33
C ASP A 42 15.39 1.01 13.25
N GLU A 43 14.13 1.36 12.97
CA GLU A 43 13.35 2.33 13.75
C GLU A 43 12.37 1.69 14.74
N PHE A 44 11.96 0.44 14.52
CA PHE A 44 11.00 -0.25 15.37
C PHE A 44 11.60 -1.40 16.16
N THR A 45 11.14 -1.53 17.41
CA THR A 45 11.42 -2.69 18.25
C THR A 45 10.71 -3.95 17.74
N VAL A 46 11.21 -5.12 18.12
CA VAL A 46 10.56 -6.41 17.80
C VAL A 46 9.12 -6.45 18.34
N GLU A 47 8.90 -5.85 19.51
CA GLU A 47 7.59 -5.74 20.15
C GLU A 47 6.61 -4.87 19.36
N GLU A 48 7.07 -3.76 18.77
CA GLU A 48 6.24 -2.91 17.91
C GLU A 48 5.83 -3.64 16.64
N TYR A 49 6.77 -4.33 16.00
CA TYR A 49 6.45 -5.12 14.81
C TYR A 49 5.45 -6.24 15.12
N ALA A 50 5.68 -6.99 16.20
CA ALA A 50 4.76 -8.03 16.65
C ALA A 50 3.35 -7.48 16.96
N SER A 51 3.27 -6.24 17.46
CA SER A 51 2.01 -5.53 17.68
C SER A 51 1.30 -5.20 16.35
N PHE A 52 2.03 -4.77 15.32
CA PHE A 52 1.45 -4.51 14.00
C PHE A 52 0.90 -5.79 13.37
N GLU A 53 1.66 -6.88 13.41
CA GLU A 53 1.20 -8.19 12.91
C GLU A 53 -0.02 -8.69 13.69
N ALA A 54 -0.01 -8.59 15.02
CA ALA A 54 -1.15 -9.00 15.84
C ALA A 54 -2.42 -8.21 15.50
N ARG A 55 -2.31 -6.90 15.26
CA ARG A 55 -3.44 -6.05 14.82
C ARG A 55 -3.95 -6.45 13.45
N TYR A 56 -3.06 -6.78 12.51
CA TYR A 56 -3.43 -7.27 11.19
C TYR A 56 -4.15 -8.62 11.26
N ILE A 57 -3.58 -9.60 11.97
CA ILE A 57 -4.13 -10.95 12.13
C ILE A 57 -5.50 -10.92 12.83
N ASP A 58 -5.66 -10.12 13.89
CA ASP A 58 -6.95 -9.94 14.58
C ASP A 58 -8.03 -9.38 13.63
N MET A 59 -7.68 -8.43 12.76
CA MET A 59 -8.60 -7.92 11.76
C MET A 59 -8.92 -8.98 10.69
N LEU A 60 -7.90 -9.67 10.17
CA LEU A 60 -8.08 -10.69 9.15
C LEU A 60 -9.00 -11.82 9.63
N ALA A 61 -8.83 -12.27 10.88
CA ALA A 61 -9.71 -13.28 11.48
C ALA A 61 -11.18 -12.82 11.53
N LYS A 62 -11.42 -11.55 11.89
CA LYS A 62 -12.78 -10.97 11.91
C LYS A 62 -13.37 -10.81 10.52
N LEU A 63 -12.55 -10.48 9.52
CA LEU A 63 -12.99 -10.42 8.13
C LEU A 63 -13.32 -11.81 7.60
N LYS A 64 -12.50 -12.83 7.87
CA LYS A 64 -12.76 -14.23 7.50
C LYS A 64 -14.08 -14.75 8.07
N GLU A 65 -14.31 -14.56 9.37
CA GLU A 65 -15.59 -14.93 10.00
C GLU A 65 -16.77 -14.19 9.34
N LYS A 66 -16.56 -12.92 8.97
CA LYS A 66 -17.60 -12.10 8.35
C LYS A 66 -17.90 -12.49 6.91
N ASP A 67 -16.89 -12.92 6.17
CA ASP A 67 -16.97 -13.44 4.82
C ASP A 67 -17.82 -14.73 4.78
N GLU A 68 -17.50 -15.70 5.63
CA GLU A 68 -18.25 -16.95 5.77
C GLU A 68 -19.74 -16.74 6.13
N MET A 69 -20.05 -15.65 6.85
CA MET A 69 -21.42 -15.29 7.21
C MET A 69 -22.17 -14.53 6.09
N ILE A 70 -21.48 -13.82 5.20
CA ILE A 70 -22.10 -12.99 4.16
C ILE A 70 -22.08 -13.76 2.85
N GLN A 71 -23.25 -14.16 2.36
CA GLN A 71 -23.38 -14.94 1.11
C GLN A 71 -23.24 -14.12 -0.18
N SER A 72 -22.79 -12.87 -0.10
CA SER A 72 -22.66 -11.98 -1.25
C SER A 72 -21.34 -11.23 -1.20
N ASP A 73 -20.51 -11.47 -2.19
CA ASP A 73 -19.19 -10.84 -2.30
C ASP A 73 -19.30 -9.31 -2.35
N GLU A 74 -20.28 -8.76 -3.06
CA GLU A 74 -20.52 -7.31 -3.09
C GLU A 74 -20.74 -6.72 -1.68
N VAL A 75 -21.59 -7.39 -0.88
CA VAL A 75 -21.89 -6.94 0.49
C VAL A 75 -20.67 -7.10 1.39
N PHE A 76 -19.91 -8.18 1.22
CA PHE A 76 -18.70 -8.43 1.99
C PHE A 76 -17.57 -7.45 1.64
N LEU A 77 -17.26 -7.27 0.36
CA LEU A 77 -16.23 -6.36 -0.13
C LEU A 77 -16.52 -4.91 0.28
N LYS A 78 -17.78 -4.49 0.22
CA LYS A 78 -18.22 -3.20 0.78
C LYS A 78 -17.98 -3.11 2.29
N HIS A 79 -18.29 -4.18 3.02
CA HIS A 79 -18.03 -4.25 4.46
C HIS A 79 -16.53 -4.14 4.77
N LEU A 80 -15.69 -4.92 4.08
CA LEU A 80 -14.24 -4.91 4.20
C LEU A 80 -13.70 -3.50 4.00
N PHE A 81 -14.03 -2.86 2.87
CA PHE A 81 -13.58 -1.52 2.52
C PHE A 81 -13.80 -0.52 3.66
N TYR A 82 -15.06 -0.35 4.09
CA TYR A 82 -15.39 0.61 5.14
C TYR A 82 -14.88 0.18 6.52
N LYS A 83 -14.74 -1.11 6.80
CA LYS A 83 -14.21 -1.59 8.07
C LYS A 83 -12.71 -1.31 8.17
N VAL A 84 -11.95 -1.51 7.10
CA VAL A 84 -10.52 -1.18 7.01
C VAL A 84 -10.31 0.32 7.21
N HIS A 85 -11.05 1.17 6.48
CA HIS A 85 -11.03 2.62 6.69
C HIS A 85 -11.29 3.02 8.14
N ARG A 86 -12.40 2.52 8.72
CA ARG A 86 -12.75 2.84 10.10
C ARG A 86 -11.76 2.32 11.13
N LYS A 87 -10.94 1.32 10.83
CA LYS A 87 -10.01 0.72 11.81
C LYS A 87 -8.58 1.24 11.66
N PHE A 88 -8.13 1.47 10.43
CA PHE A 88 -6.73 1.68 10.10
C PHE A 88 -6.46 3.01 9.38
N LEU A 89 -7.24 3.35 8.37
CA LEU A 89 -6.96 4.50 7.49
C LEU A 89 -7.64 5.78 8.04
N LYS A 90 -6.95 6.49 8.94
CA LYS A 90 -7.50 7.61 9.73
C LYS A 90 -7.21 8.97 9.12
N VAL A 91 -5.96 9.23 8.80
CA VAL A 91 -5.49 10.54 8.37
C VAL A 91 -4.76 10.38 7.04
N TYR A 92 -5.27 11.05 6.00
CA TYR A 92 -4.56 11.06 4.73
C TYR A 92 -3.34 11.98 4.83
N GLU A 93 -2.15 11.44 4.58
CA GLU A 93 -0.87 12.14 4.54
C GLU A 93 -0.04 11.57 3.39
N LYS A 94 0.33 12.42 2.43
CA LYS A 94 1.14 11.99 1.27
C LYS A 94 2.47 11.40 1.73
N GLN A 95 2.88 10.27 1.14
CA GLN A 95 4.16 9.62 1.44
C GLN A 95 4.26 9.20 2.93
N ALA A 96 3.15 8.71 3.47
CA ALA A 96 3.12 8.07 4.79
C ALA A 96 3.89 6.75 4.76
N LEU A 97 4.54 6.40 5.87
CA LEU A 97 5.11 5.07 6.05
C LEU A 97 3.99 4.05 6.22
N PHE A 98 4.18 2.83 5.71
CA PHE A 98 3.15 1.79 5.82
C PHE A 98 2.89 1.40 7.29
N SER A 99 3.91 1.44 8.14
CA SER A 99 3.84 1.20 9.58
C SER A 99 2.94 2.22 10.32
N GLU A 100 2.83 3.47 9.85
CA GLU A 100 2.00 4.51 10.48
C GLU A 100 0.49 4.16 10.47
N ILE A 101 0.06 3.27 9.57
CA ILE A 101 -1.31 2.73 9.55
C ILE A 101 -1.62 1.94 10.83
N PHE A 102 -0.61 1.27 11.38
CA PHE A 102 -0.71 0.45 12.59
C PHE A 102 -0.37 1.23 13.86
N GLN A 103 -0.08 2.52 13.76
CA GLN A 103 0.09 3.38 14.92
C GLN A 103 -1.25 3.98 15.36
N GLN A 104 -1.23 4.88 16.35
CA GLN A 104 -2.42 5.62 16.78
C GLN A 104 -2.80 6.70 15.76
N SER A 105 -1.81 7.24 15.02
CA SER A 105 -2.00 8.24 13.98
C SER A 105 -2.88 7.71 12.85
N GLY A 106 -2.69 6.42 12.47
CA GLY A 106 -3.41 5.80 11.35
C GLY A 106 -3.20 6.57 10.06
N LYS A 107 -2.01 7.13 9.87
CA LYS A 107 -1.68 7.90 8.67
C LYS A 107 -1.51 6.95 7.49
N TYR A 108 -1.95 7.39 6.33
CA TYR A 108 -1.88 6.63 5.10
C TYR A 108 -1.90 7.56 3.88
N ASP A 109 -1.48 7.05 2.74
CA ASP A 109 -1.67 7.65 1.42
C ASP A 109 -2.35 6.65 0.46
N CYS A 110 -2.47 7.03 -0.82
CA CYS A 110 -3.06 6.17 -1.84
C CYS A 110 -2.35 4.81 -1.97
N VAL A 111 -1.02 4.78 -1.88
CA VAL A 111 -0.23 3.55 -2.02
C VAL A 111 -0.36 2.66 -0.80
N THR A 112 -0.12 3.21 0.40
CA THR A 112 -0.18 2.46 1.65
C THR A 112 -1.60 2.02 2.01
N GLY A 113 -2.61 2.85 1.71
CA GLY A 113 -4.02 2.48 1.85
C GLY A 113 -4.43 1.35 0.90
N SER A 114 -4.06 1.45 -0.38
CA SER A 114 -4.30 0.39 -1.37
C SER A 114 -3.55 -0.90 -1.01
N ALA A 115 -2.34 -0.79 -0.46
CA ALA A 115 -1.56 -1.94 -0.02
C ALA A 115 -2.25 -2.70 1.11
N LEU A 116 -2.81 -1.98 2.10
CA LEU A 116 -3.53 -2.64 3.19
C LEU A 116 -4.80 -3.35 2.69
N LEU A 117 -5.57 -2.75 1.79
CA LEU A 117 -6.73 -3.38 1.18
C LEU A 117 -6.33 -4.62 0.37
N ALA A 118 -5.30 -4.50 -0.48
CA ALA A 118 -4.74 -5.59 -1.26
C ALA A 118 -4.29 -6.77 -0.38
N LEU A 119 -3.65 -6.49 0.75
CA LEU A 119 -3.20 -7.53 1.69
C LEU A 119 -4.38 -8.35 2.22
N PHE A 120 -5.45 -7.69 2.65
CA PHE A 120 -6.65 -8.39 3.10
C PHE A 120 -7.29 -9.18 1.97
N LEU A 121 -7.42 -8.61 0.77
CA LEU A 121 -8.00 -9.30 -0.40
C LEU A 121 -7.20 -10.56 -0.75
N ASP A 122 -5.87 -10.46 -0.77
CA ASP A 122 -4.97 -11.57 -1.08
C ASP A 122 -5.05 -12.69 -0.02
N ASP A 123 -5.11 -12.34 1.27
CA ASP A 123 -5.26 -13.32 2.38
C ASP A 123 -6.66 -13.94 2.50
N LEU A 124 -7.66 -13.30 1.91
CA LEU A 124 -9.03 -13.80 1.77
C LEU A 124 -9.24 -14.57 0.45
N GLY A 125 -8.27 -14.55 -0.47
CA GLY A 125 -8.33 -15.28 -1.73
C GLY A 125 -9.13 -14.60 -2.84
N TYR A 126 -9.43 -13.30 -2.71
CA TYR A 126 -10.05 -12.51 -3.78
C TYR A 126 -9.05 -12.19 -4.88
N LYS A 127 -9.49 -12.30 -6.14
CA LYS A 127 -8.71 -11.81 -7.28
C LYS A 127 -8.85 -10.30 -7.35
N TYR A 128 -7.72 -9.63 -7.51
CA TYR A 128 -7.70 -8.18 -7.66
C TYR A 128 -6.53 -7.77 -8.53
N HIS A 129 -6.59 -6.55 -9.03
CA HIS A 129 -5.49 -5.87 -9.66
C HIS A 129 -5.38 -4.44 -9.11
N VAL A 130 -4.14 -3.98 -8.99
CA VAL A 130 -3.83 -2.59 -8.65
C VAL A 130 -3.70 -1.82 -9.95
N VAL A 131 -4.45 -0.74 -10.11
CA VAL A 131 -4.34 0.14 -11.28
C VAL A 131 -3.40 1.29 -10.93
N GLU A 132 -2.16 1.22 -11.40
CA GLU A 132 -1.16 2.29 -11.27
C GLU A 132 -1.39 3.34 -12.37
N MET A 133 -1.60 4.59 -11.95
CA MET A 133 -1.71 5.77 -12.81
C MET A 133 -0.63 6.80 -12.46
N ASP A 134 -0.42 7.83 -13.29
CA ASP A 134 0.68 8.77 -13.07
C ASP A 134 0.66 9.46 -11.69
N TYR A 135 -0.52 9.68 -11.11
CA TYR A 135 -0.67 10.38 -9.82
C TYR A 135 -1.68 9.70 -8.90
N HIS A 136 -2.05 8.45 -9.20
CA HIS A 136 -3.12 7.77 -8.49
C HIS A 136 -2.93 6.26 -8.52
N VAL A 137 -3.54 5.60 -7.54
CA VAL A 137 -3.60 4.14 -7.50
C VAL A 137 -4.90 3.73 -6.84
N PHE A 138 -5.59 2.76 -7.44
CA PHE A 138 -6.81 2.17 -6.91
C PHE A 138 -6.82 0.67 -7.18
N LEU A 139 -7.77 -0.04 -6.58
CA LEU A 139 -7.94 -1.48 -6.77
C LEU A 139 -9.21 -1.74 -7.57
N ILE A 140 -9.15 -2.76 -8.41
CA ILE A 140 -10.34 -3.44 -8.93
C ILE A 140 -10.28 -4.88 -8.44
N VAL A 141 -11.38 -5.34 -7.86
CA VAL A 141 -11.57 -6.70 -7.37
C VAL A 141 -12.52 -7.40 -8.33
N GLU A 142 -12.18 -8.62 -8.73
CA GLU A 142 -13.01 -9.45 -9.60
C GLU A 142 -13.65 -10.57 -8.76
N SER A 143 -14.99 -10.57 -8.67
CA SER A 143 -15.72 -11.68 -8.08
C SER A 143 -17.13 -11.83 -8.63
N GLU A 144 -17.65 -13.06 -8.64
CA GLU A 144 -18.99 -13.41 -9.16
C GLU A 144 -19.26 -12.90 -10.60
N GLY A 145 -18.20 -12.74 -11.41
CA GLY A 145 -18.29 -12.20 -12.77
C GLY A 145 -18.53 -10.68 -12.84
N LYS A 146 -18.28 -9.97 -11.74
CA LYS A 146 -18.35 -8.50 -11.63
C LYS A 146 -17.01 -7.93 -11.20
N GLU A 147 -16.86 -6.64 -11.44
CA GLU A 147 -15.76 -5.82 -10.95
C GLU A 147 -16.24 -4.92 -9.80
N PHE A 148 -15.35 -4.69 -8.84
CA PHE A 148 -15.56 -3.79 -7.71
C PHE A 148 -14.39 -2.84 -7.58
N LEU A 149 -14.63 -1.54 -7.65
CA LEU A 149 -13.60 -0.53 -7.44
C LEU A 149 -13.43 -0.23 -5.96
N MET A 150 -12.17 -0.15 -5.49
CA MET A 150 -11.81 0.34 -4.17
C MET A 150 -10.76 1.44 -4.27
N GLU A 151 -11.16 2.67 -3.97
CA GLU A 151 -10.32 3.86 -3.89
C GLU A 151 -10.01 4.17 -2.42
N ALA A 152 -8.80 3.85 -1.99
CA ALA A 152 -8.39 3.94 -0.59
C ALA A 152 -8.34 5.38 -0.04
N THR A 153 -8.38 6.41 -0.88
CA THR A 153 -8.34 7.82 -0.45
C THR A 153 -9.72 8.48 -0.37
N ASP A 154 -10.79 7.77 -0.76
CA ASP A 154 -12.18 8.22 -0.59
C ASP A 154 -12.92 7.32 0.43
N PRO A 155 -12.84 7.64 1.74
CA PRO A 155 -13.44 6.81 2.79
C PRO A 155 -14.97 6.73 2.74
N LEU A 156 -15.63 7.61 1.98
CA LEU A 156 -17.10 7.69 1.93
C LEU A 156 -17.65 7.04 0.66
N ASN A 157 -17.08 7.35 -0.50
CA ASN A 157 -17.58 6.88 -1.79
C ASN A 157 -16.56 6.05 -2.56
N GLY A 158 -15.43 5.66 -1.97
CA GLY A 158 -14.37 4.92 -2.64
C GLY A 158 -14.70 3.47 -3.00
N PHE A 159 -15.87 2.95 -2.61
CA PHE A 159 -16.35 1.64 -3.06
C PHE A 159 -17.43 1.77 -4.12
N SER A 160 -17.27 1.08 -5.25
CA SER A 160 -18.32 0.95 -6.27
C SER A 160 -18.43 -0.48 -6.80
N ALA A 161 -19.67 -0.91 -7.06
CA ALA A 161 -20.03 -2.18 -7.70
C ALA A 161 -20.80 -1.96 -9.02
N ASP A 162 -21.04 -0.70 -9.39
CA ASP A 162 -21.77 -0.34 -10.60
C ASP A 162 -20.78 -0.17 -11.76
N ALA A 163 -20.91 -1.02 -12.79
CA ALA A 163 -19.95 -1.05 -13.89
C ALA A 163 -19.85 0.29 -14.64
N LYS A 164 -20.93 1.08 -14.71
CA LYS A 164 -20.92 2.39 -15.35
C LYS A 164 -20.16 3.40 -14.50
N GLU A 165 -20.38 3.39 -13.18
CA GLU A 165 -19.67 4.23 -12.24
C GLU A 165 -18.16 3.89 -12.21
N ILE A 166 -17.79 2.61 -12.25
CA ILE A 166 -16.39 2.16 -12.30
C ILE A 166 -15.70 2.69 -13.56
N GLU A 167 -16.35 2.57 -14.72
CA GLU A 167 -15.82 3.09 -15.99
C GLU A 167 -15.70 4.62 -15.97
N GLU A 168 -16.74 5.32 -15.52
CA GLU A 168 -16.74 6.79 -15.42
C GLU A 168 -15.62 7.31 -14.51
N ARG A 169 -15.40 6.67 -13.36
CA ARG A 169 -14.31 7.03 -12.43
C ARG A 169 -12.94 6.74 -13.02
N SER A 170 -12.78 5.61 -13.69
CA SER A 170 -11.52 5.24 -14.36
C SER A 170 -11.17 6.25 -15.46
N GLU A 171 -12.15 6.67 -16.25
CA GLU A 171 -11.97 7.71 -17.28
C GLU A 171 -11.60 9.07 -16.69
N ILE A 172 -12.21 9.47 -15.57
CA ILE A 172 -11.84 10.72 -14.87
C ILE A 172 -10.36 10.69 -14.47
N VAL A 173 -9.89 9.59 -13.88
CA VAL A 173 -8.48 9.44 -13.47
C VAL A 173 -7.54 9.49 -14.68
N ARG A 174 -7.89 8.83 -15.80
CA ARG A 174 -7.11 8.89 -17.06
C ARG A 174 -7.05 10.32 -17.61
N MET A 175 -8.18 11.04 -17.61
CA MET A 175 -8.25 12.43 -18.06
C MET A 175 -7.39 13.36 -17.21
N ASP A 176 -7.42 13.19 -15.89
CA ASP A 176 -6.58 13.98 -14.97
C ASP A 176 -5.10 13.68 -15.15
N ALA A 177 -4.71 12.41 -15.29
CA ALA A 177 -3.32 12.03 -15.57
C ALA A 177 -2.81 12.71 -16.86
N LYS A 178 -3.62 12.68 -17.92
CA LYS A 178 -3.30 13.32 -19.20
C LYS A 178 -3.14 14.84 -19.04
N ARG A 179 -4.11 15.50 -18.39
CA ARG A 179 -4.08 16.95 -18.15
C ARG A 179 -2.85 17.38 -17.36
N ILE A 180 -2.54 16.68 -16.26
CA ILE A 180 -1.38 16.99 -15.42
C ILE A 180 -0.08 16.80 -16.22
N ASN A 181 0.05 15.72 -16.99
CA ASN A 181 1.24 15.49 -17.80
C ASN A 181 1.39 16.54 -18.92
N GLU A 182 0.28 17.03 -19.51
CA GLU A 182 0.29 18.14 -20.47
C GLU A 182 0.76 19.46 -19.82
N GLU A 183 0.24 19.79 -18.64
CA GLU A 183 0.65 20.96 -17.86
C GLU A 183 2.15 20.90 -17.49
N LEU A 184 2.62 19.75 -17.01
CA LEU A 184 4.04 19.55 -16.70
C LEU A 184 4.91 19.57 -17.96
N ALA A 185 4.42 19.11 -19.11
CA ALA A 185 5.18 19.13 -20.35
C ALA A 185 5.39 20.57 -20.83
N LEU A 186 4.37 21.43 -20.69
CA LEU A 186 4.47 22.86 -20.96
C LEU A 186 5.45 23.55 -19.99
N ALA A 187 5.54 23.07 -18.74
CA ALA A 187 6.51 23.55 -17.77
C ALA A 187 7.93 22.95 -17.94
N GLY A 188 8.11 21.96 -18.83
CA GLY A 188 9.38 21.26 -19.04
C GLY A 188 9.74 20.19 -18.00
N VAL A 189 8.75 19.67 -17.25
CA VAL A 189 8.93 18.77 -16.08
C VAL A 189 8.15 17.44 -16.22
N SER A 190 7.58 17.11 -17.38
CA SER A 190 6.71 15.92 -17.51
C SER A 190 7.44 14.58 -17.39
N SER A 191 6.69 13.57 -16.95
CA SER A 191 7.12 12.17 -16.76
C SER A 191 7.62 11.48 -18.03
N ASP A 192 7.30 12.01 -19.22
CA ASP A 192 7.72 11.47 -20.52
C ASP A 192 8.34 12.51 -21.46
N PHE A 193 9.15 13.44 -20.92
CA PHE A 193 9.96 14.33 -21.76
C PHE A 193 11.08 13.54 -22.47
N SER A 194 10.71 12.67 -23.41
CA SER A 194 11.60 12.29 -24.51
C SER A 194 11.92 13.58 -25.27
N MET A 195 13.17 14.03 -25.20
CA MET A 195 13.73 15.25 -25.81
C MET A 195 13.56 15.35 -27.36
N GLY A 196 12.34 15.19 -27.90
CA GLY A 196 12.12 15.21 -29.35
C GLY A 196 10.70 14.93 -29.87
N LYS A 197 9.67 14.71 -29.02
CA LYS A 197 8.29 14.49 -29.50
C LYS A 197 7.23 15.22 -28.65
N PRO A 198 7.06 16.54 -28.81
CA PRO A 198 6.13 17.36 -28.01
C PRO A 198 4.64 17.03 -28.20
N ASN A 199 4.25 16.15 -29.13
CA ASN A 199 2.85 15.91 -29.50
C ASN A 199 2.24 14.60 -28.99
N LYS A 200 2.89 13.87 -28.08
CA LYS A 200 2.31 12.64 -27.52
C LYS A 200 2.65 12.52 -26.04
N VAL A 201 1.79 13.09 -25.21
CA VAL A 201 1.83 12.89 -23.76
C VAL A 201 1.38 11.46 -23.49
N SER A 202 2.30 10.61 -23.03
CA SER A 202 1.94 9.28 -22.54
C SER A 202 1.34 9.39 -21.14
N ILE A 203 0.41 8.51 -20.80
CA ILE A 203 0.00 8.26 -19.42
C ILE A 203 0.51 6.89 -18.99
N ILE A 204 0.81 6.74 -17.71
CA ILE A 204 0.99 5.45 -17.08
C ILE A 204 -0.39 4.89 -16.76
N GLU A 205 -0.65 3.67 -17.20
CA GLU A 205 -1.80 2.85 -16.84
C GLU A 205 -1.33 1.39 -16.82
N ASN A 206 -0.88 0.95 -15.65
CA ASN A 206 -0.40 -0.42 -15.47
C ASN A 206 -1.33 -1.19 -14.54
N TYR A 207 -1.56 -2.45 -14.85
CA TYR A 207 -2.14 -3.43 -13.94
C TYR A 207 -1.01 -4.12 -13.20
N VAL A 208 -0.91 -3.87 -11.89
CA VAL A 208 0.21 -4.30 -11.07
C VAL A 208 -0.24 -5.11 -9.85
N GLY A 209 0.70 -5.82 -9.23
CA GLY A 209 0.45 -6.66 -8.06
C GLY A 209 1.06 -6.10 -6.78
N MET A 210 1.08 -6.93 -5.73
CA MET A 210 1.57 -6.56 -4.40
C MET A 210 3.03 -6.09 -4.41
N LYS A 211 3.89 -6.77 -5.19
CA LYS A 211 5.32 -6.45 -5.26
C LYS A 211 5.53 -5.08 -5.86
N GLU A 212 4.86 -4.79 -6.97
CA GLU A 212 4.93 -3.49 -7.62
C GLU A 212 4.43 -2.37 -6.72
N LEU A 213 3.35 -2.62 -5.97
CA LEU A 213 2.82 -1.67 -4.99
C LEU A 213 3.81 -1.40 -3.84
N ALA A 214 4.55 -2.41 -3.38
CA ALA A 214 5.66 -2.21 -2.44
C ALA A 214 6.80 -1.39 -3.08
N GLY A 215 7.13 -1.65 -4.35
CA GLY A 215 8.09 -0.82 -5.10
C GLY A 215 7.67 0.64 -5.20
N LEU A 216 6.37 0.90 -5.43
CA LEU A 216 5.80 2.25 -5.43
C LEU A 216 5.85 2.92 -4.05
N HIS A 217 5.69 2.15 -2.97
CA HIS A 217 5.85 2.66 -1.62
C HIS A 217 7.28 3.18 -1.40
N TYR A 218 8.29 2.36 -1.67
CA TYR A 218 9.70 2.77 -1.54
C TYR A 218 10.07 3.91 -2.50
N TYR A 219 9.49 3.93 -3.70
CA TYR A 219 9.62 5.07 -4.60
C TYR A 219 9.10 6.37 -3.95
N ASN A 220 7.91 6.36 -3.37
CA ASN A 220 7.35 7.53 -2.68
C ASN A 220 8.23 7.97 -1.50
N GLN A 221 8.78 7.04 -0.72
CA GLN A 221 9.68 7.35 0.38
C GLN A 221 11.01 7.95 -0.10
N SER A 222 11.54 7.48 -1.24
CA SER A 222 12.73 8.06 -1.84
C SER A 222 12.52 9.53 -2.23
N LEU A 223 11.36 9.86 -2.79
CA LEU A 223 11.02 11.24 -3.15
C LEU A 223 10.82 12.11 -1.91
N LYS A 224 10.25 11.55 -0.83
CA LYS A 224 10.08 12.25 0.45
C LYS A 224 11.44 12.64 1.04
N ALA A 225 12.37 11.69 1.10
CA ALA A 225 13.74 11.92 1.57
C ALA A 225 14.50 12.90 0.66
N PHE A 226 14.35 12.78 -0.66
CA PHE A 226 14.95 13.69 -1.63
C PHE A 226 14.47 15.14 -1.42
N ASN A 227 13.17 15.34 -1.23
CA ASN A 227 12.59 16.66 -0.96
C ASN A 227 13.03 17.24 0.40
N ALA A 228 13.48 16.40 1.32
CA ALA A 228 14.07 16.79 2.60
C ALA A 228 15.59 16.98 2.54
N GLU A 229 16.19 16.95 1.34
CA GLU A 229 17.63 17.04 1.09
C GLU A 229 18.46 15.88 1.70
N ASP A 230 17.80 14.81 2.16
CA ASP A 230 18.46 13.60 2.63
C ASP A 230 18.76 12.65 1.46
N LEU A 231 19.82 12.99 0.71
CA LEU A 231 20.23 12.24 -0.48
C LEU A 231 20.65 10.80 -0.17
N ARG A 232 21.16 10.54 1.03
CA ARG A 232 21.57 9.18 1.44
C ARG A 232 20.35 8.28 1.56
N THR A 233 19.37 8.72 2.34
CA THR A 233 18.12 7.96 2.55
C THR A 233 17.32 7.87 1.24
N ALA A 234 17.29 8.93 0.45
CA ALA A 234 16.68 8.91 -0.88
C ALA A 234 17.31 7.84 -1.79
N TYR A 235 18.64 7.75 -1.80
CA TYR A 235 19.37 6.75 -2.58
C TYR A 235 19.09 5.32 -2.09
N GLN A 236 19.04 5.09 -0.78
CA GLN A 236 18.72 3.78 -0.22
C GLN A 236 17.34 3.30 -0.67
N TYR A 237 16.31 4.13 -0.48
CA TYR A 237 14.95 3.78 -0.87
C TYR A 237 14.78 3.58 -2.38
N ILE A 238 15.39 4.41 -3.23
CA ILE A 238 15.19 4.29 -4.68
C ILE A 238 15.87 3.03 -5.25
N VAL A 239 16.99 2.58 -4.68
CA VAL A 239 17.63 1.31 -5.06
C VAL A 239 16.72 0.12 -4.71
N ILE A 240 16.05 0.16 -3.56
CA ILE A 240 15.12 -0.87 -3.13
C ILE A 240 13.88 -0.87 -4.02
N ALA A 241 13.29 0.31 -4.27
CA ALA A 241 12.18 0.47 -5.20
C ALA A 241 12.51 -0.11 -6.59
N GLN A 242 13.70 0.20 -7.13
CA GLN A 242 14.13 -0.31 -8.43
C GLN A 242 14.36 -1.82 -8.43
N GLY A 243 14.86 -2.39 -7.33
CA GLY A 243 15.05 -3.83 -7.17
C GLY A 243 13.74 -4.61 -7.13
N ILE A 244 12.69 -4.02 -6.55
CA ILE A 244 11.36 -4.63 -6.44
C ILE A 244 10.53 -4.39 -7.70
N TYR A 245 10.48 -3.16 -8.20
CA TYR A 245 9.69 -2.75 -9.35
C TYR A 245 10.49 -1.85 -10.30
N PRO A 246 11.19 -2.42 -11.30
CA PRO A 246 12.06 -1.67 -12.21
C PRO A 246 11.27 -0.96 -13.34
N SER A 247 10.21 -0.23 -12.99
CA SER A 247 9.39 0.54 -13.94
C SER A 247 10.20 1.68 -14.57
N LYS A 248 9.74 2.21 -15.72
CA LYS A 248 10.39 3.34 -16.39
C LYS A 248 10.51 4.56 -15.47
N ARG A 249 9.43 4.86 -14.73
CA ARG A 249 9.37 5.94 -13.74
C ARG A 249 10.43 5.77 -12.65
N ILE A 250 10.49 4.58 -12.04
CA ILE A 250 11.44 4.31 -10.95
C ILE A 250 12.89 4.34 -11.46
N LYS A 251 13.16 3.79 -12.66
CA LYS A 251 14.49 3.87 -13.29
C LYS A 251 14.94 5.31 -13.59
N ASN A 252 14.02 6.15 -14.07
CA ASN A 252 14.32 7.56 -14.35
C ASN A 252 14.65 8.31 -13.05
N ALA A 253 13.83 8.15 -12.01
CA ALA A 253 14.08 8.76 -10.71
C ALA A 253 15.37 8.24 -10.06
N SER A 254 15.64 6.93 -10.15
CA SER A 254 16.90 6.32 -9.68
C SER A 254 18.12 6.94 -10.35
N SER A 255 18.09 7.08 -11.67
CA SER A 255 19.20 7.68 -12.42
C SER A 255 19.45 9.13 -12.00
N PHE A 256 18.39 9.89 -11.74
CA PHE A 256 18.48 11.27 -11.29
C PHE A 256 18.99 11.38 -9.84
N ILE A 257 18.42 10.62 -8.90
CA ILE A 257 18.85 10.61 -7.50
C ILE A 257 20.31 10.15 -7.39
N PHE A 258 20.72 9.14 -8.16
CA PHE A 258 22.12 8.71 -8.23
C PHE A 258 23.04 9.85 -8.68
N ALA A 259 22.70 10.54 -9.77
CA ALA A 259 23.49 11.68 -10.23
C ALA A 259 23.62 12.75 -9.14
N MET A 260 22.53 13.10 -8.45
CA MET A 260 22.55 14.11 -7.39
C MET A 260 23.35 13.68 -6.14
N ALA A 261 23.25 12.41 -5.74
CA ALA A 261 23.94 11.89 -4.56
C ALA A 261 25.47 11.81 -4.71
N PHE A 262 25.97 11.69 -5.94
CA PHE A 262 27.40 11.51 -6.23
C PHE A 262 28.04 12.69 -7.01
N SER A 263 27.31 13.78 -7.26
CA SER A 263 27.84 14.99 -7.90
C SER A 263 28.32 16.07 -6.92
N ASN A 264 28.26 15.82 -5.60
CA ASN A 264 28.69 16.73 -4.54
C ASN A 264 29.93 16.20 -3.82
#